data_AF-A0A1P8KLL2-F1
#
_entry.id   AF-A0A1P8KLL2-F1
#
_cell.length_a   1.000
_cell.length_b   1.000
_cell.length_c   1.000
_cell.angle_alpha   90.00
_cell.angle_beta   90.00
_cell.angle_gamma   90.00
#
_symmetry.space_group_name_H-M   'P 1'
#
loop_
_entity.id
_entity.type
_entity.pdbx_description
1 polymer ?
#
loop_
_entity_poly.entity_id
_entity_poly.type
_entity_poly.pdbx_seq_one_letter_code
_entity_poly.pdbx_strand_id
1 'polypeptide(L)'
;MSFLEKVNAFFAIAKESNFDIAKIYAQDPNGVYAALLVVLVIVLIIVFFIRRSMKISSAVKLVSNIQNSNDFDEYDSSLTKLATELPKRGPRLANSINAQKNDILQRELNLLKDFNIKDKINKYKQISAQYALIAQNSKKYKMDDLTSYYEEKSKTLLDENLSAEISAYSENTDFDENDVDFVNSIVSYANTTSNPESLLNPLIEQINKFSYSYNLDLFKFTKALEKDKSGLVYKNCNEKLKEAITSQENRISNVILSYMLENDEKEAVYSYITNLQSSTYLQDLYHNFFAKTEDIDLDLAFVANETKIQSDYSNHIDCQITDNWRDLTYINHIIKSPRVLETIGHISYRNVLERIERLEKDEETNKAIAEALQVARRAETIANEAKEIARQK
;
A
#
# COMPACT_ATOMS: atom_id res chain seq x y z
N MET A 1 -23.78 60.75 -43.15
CA MET A 1 -22.47 60.30 -43.63
C MET A 1 -22.12 58.98 -42.97
N SER A 2 -21.88 57.94 -43.77
CA SER A 2 -21.35 56.68 -43.30
C SER A 2 -19.94 56.85 -42.70
N PHE A 3 -19.49 55.91 -41.87
CA PHE A 3 -18.15 55.95 -41.27
C PHE A 3 -17.05 56.07 -42.34
N LEU A 4 -17.20 55.33 -43.45
CA LEU A 4 -16.25 55.36 -44.57
C LEU A 4 -16.28 56.69 -45.32
N GLU A 5 -17.46 57.33 -45.45
CA GLU A 5 -17.55 58.68 -46.03
C GLU A 5 -16.82 59.71 -45.16
N LYS A 6 -16.89 59.61 -43.83
CA LYS A 6 -16.15 60.50 -42.92
C LYS A 6 -14.63 60.32 -43.03
N VAL A 7 -14.17 59.08 -43.20
CA VAL A 7 -12.75 58.78 -43.41
C VAL A 7 -12.26 59.31 -44.78
N ASN A 8 -13.06 59.14 -45.83
CA ASN A 8 -12.73 59.65 -47.16
C ASN A 8 -12.72 61.19 -47.20
N ALA A 9 -13.68 61.84 -46.53
CA ALA A 9 -13.73 63.28 -46.38
C ALA A 9 -12.51 63.81 -45.62
N PHE A 10 -12.09 63.14 -44.53
CA PHE A 10 -10.88 63.47 -43.81
C PHE A 10 -9.63 63.44 -44.72
N PHE A 11 -9.44 62.41 -45.55
CA PHE A 11 -8.29 62.34 -46.45
C PHE A 11 -8.32 63.39 -47.57
N ALA A 12 -9.51 63.77 -48.04
CA ALA A 12 -9.67 64.86 -49.00
C ALA A 12 -9.27 66.21 -48.38
N ILE A 13 -9.81 66.53 -47.20
CA ILE A 13 -9.51 67.78 -46.47
C ILE A 13 -8.04 67.82 -46.03
N ALA A 14 -7.46 66.68 -45.66
CA ALA A 14 -6.05 66.60 -45.27
C ALA A 14 -5.11 66.97 -46.43
N LYS A 15 -5.45 66.57 -47.66
CA LYS A 15 -4.68 66.90 -48.86
C LYS A 15 -4.77 68.40 -49.21
N GLU A 16 -5.94 69.00 -49.04
CA GLU A 16 -6.16 70.44 -49.25
C GLU A 16 -5.50 71.30 -48.16
N SER A 17 -5.48 70.81 -46.92
CA SER A 17 -4.93 71.53 -45.76
C SER A 17 -3.42 71.33 -45.55
N ASN A 18 -2.71 70.71 -46.51
CA ASN A 18 -1.31 70.32 -46.39
C ASN A 18 -0.99 69.54 -45.09
N PHE A 19 -1.93 68.68 -44.68
CA PHE A 19 -1.86 67.83 -43.48
C PHE A 19 -1.80 68.57 -42.12
N ASP A 20 -2.21 69.85 -42.06
CA ASP A 20 -2.35 70.59 -40.80
C ASP A 20 -3.57 70.09 -39.99
N ILE A 21 -3.30 69.27 -38.98
CA ILE A 21 -4.32 68.61 -38.15
C ILE A 21 -5.23 69.62 -37.44
N ALA A 22 -4.71 70.78 -37.02
CA ALA A 22 -5.51 71.78 -36.32
C ALA A 22 -6.54 72.42 -37.27
N LYS A 23 -6.16 72.64 -38.54
CA LYS A 23 -7.08 73.15 -39.58
C LYS A 23 -8.10 72.10 -40.00
N ILE A 24 -7.70 70.84 -40.13
CA ILE A 24 -8.61 69.73 -40.47
C ILE A 24 -9.63 69.52 -39.35
N TYR A 25 -9.20 69.58 -38.09
CA TYR A 25 -10.08 69.46 -36.92
C TYR A 25 -11.07 70.62 -36.82
N ALA A 26 -10.67 71.85 -37.16
CA ALA A 26 -11.56 73.00 -37.18
C ALA A 26 -12.66 72.89 -38.27
N GLN A 27 -12.38 72.21 -39.38
CA GLN A 27 -13.31 72.05 -40.50
C GLN A 27 -14.20 70.79 -40.39
N ASP A 28 -13.64 69.67 -39.93
CA ASP A 28 -14.36 68.41 -39.73
C ASP A 28 -13.84 67.63 -38.50
N PRO A 29 -14.28 67.99 -37.28
CA PRO A 29 -13.92 67.28 -36.06
C PRO A 29 -14.28 65.79 -36.09
N ASN A 30 -15.40 65.45 -36.73
CA ASN A 30 -15.89 64.08 -36.81
C ASN A 30 -15.04 63.20 -37.73
N GLY A 31 -14.50 63.76 -38.82
CA GLY A 31 -13.52 63.12 -39.69
C GLY A 31 -12.22 62.81 -38.96
N VAL A 32 -11.73 63.74 -38.12
CA VAL A 32 -10.53 63.53 -37.28
C VAL A 32 -10.76 62.40 -36.26
N TYR A 33 -11.90 62.38 -35.57
CA TYR A 33 -12.23 61.29 -34.64
C TYR A 33 -12.38 59.93 -35.36
N ALA A 34 -12.95 59.91 -36.56
CA ALA A 34 -13.05 58.70 -37.38
C ALA A 34 -11.66 58.18 -37.78
N ALA A 35 -10.75 59.06 -38.21
CA ALA A 35 -9.37 58.71 -38.54
C ALA A 35 -8.57 58.21 -37.32
N LEU A 36 -8.71 58.85 -36.15
CA LEU A 36 -8.10 58.39 -34.90
C LEU A 36 -8.62 57.01 -34.48
N LEU A 37 -9.91 56.72 -34.66
CA LEU A 37 -10.48 55.41 -34.39
C LEU A 37 -9.90 54.33 -35.32
N VAL A 38 -9.71 54.64 -36.61
CA VAL A 38 -9.03 53.74 -37.56
C VAL A 38 -7.60 53.44 -37.08
N VAL A 39 -6.84 54.47 -36.68
CA VAL A 39 -5.48 54.30 -36.16
C VAL A 39 -5.48 53.44 -34.89
N LEU A 40 -6.40 53.67 -33.96
CA LEU A 40 -6.53 52.88 -32.74
C LEU A 40 -6.85 51.40 -33.02
N VAL A 41 -7.74 51.13 -33.99
CA VAL A 41 -8.04 49.76 -34.43
C VAL A 41 -6.81 49.09 -35.04
N ILE A 42 -6.04 49.81 -35.87
CA ILE A 42 -4.78 49.29 -36.44
C ILE A 42 -3.77 48.97 -35.32
N VAL A 43 -3.61 49.85 -34.32
CA VAL A 43 -2.73 49.60 -33.17
C VAL A 43 -3.17 48.36 -32.39
N LEU A 44 -4.47 48.19 -32.14
CA LEU A 44 -5.00 46.99 -31.45
C LEU A 44 -4.74 45.71 -32.25
N ILE A 45 -4.89 45.76 -33.58
CA ILE A 45 -4.58 44.64 -34.48
C ILE A 45 -3.09 44.29 -34.40
N ILE A 46 -2.20 45.29 -34.47
CA ILE A 46 -0.74 45.09 -34.36
C ILE A 46 -0.39 44.46 -33.00
N VAL A 47 -0.89 45.00 -31.89
CA VAL A 47 -0.67 44.46 -30.54
C VAL A 47 -1.18 43.02 -30.42
N PHE A 48 -2.34 42.71 -31.01
CA PHE A 48 -2.89 41.36 -31.05
C PHE A 48 -1.95 40.39 -31.79
N PHE A 49 -1.44 40.77 -32.97
CA PHE A 49 -0.51 39.93 -33.73
C PHE A 49 0.84 39.74 -33.01
N ILE A 50 1.39 40.79 -32.40
CA ILE A 50 2.61 40.70 -31.59
C ILE A 50 2.39 39.75 -30.41
N ARG A 51 1.31 39.92 -29.65
CA ARG A 51 0.97 39.04 -28.51
C ARG A 51 0.78 37.59 -28.94
N ARG A 52 0.13 37.36 -30.09
CA ARG A 52 -0.05 36.03 -30.66
C ARG A 52 1.29 35.40 -31.04
N SER A 53 2.16 36.15 -31.73
CA SER A 53 3.49 35.70 -32.14
C SER A 53 4.37 35.33 -30.95
N MET A 54 4.40 36.19 -29.91
CA MET A 54 5.15 35.93 -28.68
C MET A 54 4.69 34.64 -27.99
N LYS A 55 3.37 34.40 -27.90
CA LYS A 55 2.82 33.17 -27.30
C LYS A 55 3.18 31.92 -28.11
N ILE A 56 3.17 31.99 -29.44
CA ILE A 56 3.62 30.87 -30.29
C ILE A 56 5.11 30.60 -30.08
N SER A 57 5.94 31.64 -30.08
CA SER A 57 7.38 31.50 -29.87
C SER A 57 7.70 30.93 -28.48
N SER A 58 7.00 31.35 -27.43
CA SER A 58 7.15 30.81 -26.08
C SER A 58 6.77 29.33 -26.01
N ALA A 59 5.68 28.92 -26.67
CA ALA A 59 5.28 27.51 -26.71
C ALA A 59 6.29 26.66 -27.50
N VAL A 60 6.83 27.17 -28.60
CA VAL A 60 7.89 26.48 -29.37
C VAL A 60 9.18 26.34 -28.54
N LYS A 61 9.59 27.38 -27.80
CA LYS A 61 10.71 27.29 -26.86
C LYS A 61 10.48 26.28 -25.75
N LEU A 62 9.23 26.08 -25.33
CA LEU A 62 8.89 25.07 -24.34
C LEU A 62 9.16 23.66 -24.86
N VAL A 63 8.94 23.40 -26.16
CA VAL A 63 9.26 22.10 -26.78
C VAL A 63 10.77 21.80 -26.73
N SER A 64 11.61 22.80 -26.99
CA SER A 64 13.07 22.59 -26.87
C SER A 64 13.54 22.48 -25.42
N ASN A 65 12.86 23.17 -24.51
CA ASN A 65 13.27 23.20 -23.11
C ASN A 65 12.84 21.95 -22.34
N ILE A 66 11.71 21.32 -22.71
CA ILE A 66 11.22 20.13 -22.00
C ILE A 66 12.23 18.97 -22.04
N GLN A 67 13.04 18.89 -23.10
CA GLN A 67 14.14 17.91 -23.24
C GLN A 67 15.23 18.08 -22.19
N ASN A 68 15.38 19.28 -21.64
CA ASN A 68 16.40 19.64 -20.64
C ASN A 68 15.86 19.66 -19.20
N SER A 69 14.59 19.27 -18.98
CA SER A 69 13.95 19.31 -17.65
C SER A 69 14.63 18.33 -16.71
N ASN A 70 15.21 18.78 -15.60
CA ASN A 70 15.95 17.90 -14.68
C ASN A 70 15.07 17.11 -13.71
N ASP A 71 13.81 17.52 -13.60
CA ASP A 71 12.84 16.97 -12.67
C ASP A 71 11.55 16.55 -13.39
N PHE A 72 10.85 15.57 -12.82
CA PHE A 72 9.63 15.03 -13.41
C PHE A 72 8.48 16.04 -13.36
N ASP A 73 8.34 16.82 -12.28
CA ASP A 73 7.22 17.76 -12.14
C ASP A 73 7.38 18.94 -13.11
N GLU A 74 8.62 19.39 -13.34
CA GLU A 74 8.94 20.37 -14.40
C GLU A 74 8.58 19.82 -15.79
N TYR A 75 8.95 18.55 -16.05
CA TYR A 75 8.63 17.88 -17.30
C TYR A 75 7.12 17.76 -17.51
N ASP A 76 6.36 17.25 -16.53
CA ASP A 76 4.91 17.05 -16.63
C ASP A 76 4.16 18.37 -16.78
N SER A 77 4.55 19.40 -16.03
CA SER A 77 4.00 20.75 -16.17
C SER A 77 4.22 21.31 -17.58
N SER A 78 5.43 21.10 -18.13
CA SER A 78 5.77 21.51 -19.48
C SER A 78 4.96 20.73 -20.52
N LEU A 79 4.84 19.41 -20.37
CA LEU A 79 4.08 18.55 -21.27
C LEU A 79 2.58 18.91 -21.28
N THR A 80 2.00 19.09 -20.11
CA THR A 80 0.61 19.54 -19.92
C THR A 80 0.37 20.90 -20.58
N LYS A 81 1.31 21.84 -20.42
CA LYS A 81 1.24 23.15 -21.07
C LYS A 81 1.35 23.04 -22.59
N LEU A 82 2.18 22.14 -23.12
CA LEU A 82 2.24 21.86 -24.56
C LEU A 82 0.92 21.30 -25.08
N ALA A 83 0.36 20.29 -24.41
CA ALA A 83 -0.90 19.66 -24.78
C ALA A 83 -2.06 20.67 -24.84
N THR A 84 -2.16 21.56 -23.85
CA THR A 84 -3.23 22.57 -23.76
C THR A 84 -3.06 23.78 -24.69
N GLU A 85 -1.82 24.13 -25.05
CA GLU A 85 -1.54 25.25 -25.96
C GLU A 85 -1.54 24.83 -27.43
N LEU A 86 -1.29 23.56 -27.74
CA LEU A 86 -1.33 22.99 -29.09
C LEU A 86 -2.53 23.47 -29.93
N PRO A 87 -3.81 23.31 -29.51
CA PRO A 87 -4.96 23.68 -30.33
C PRO A 87 -5.14 25.20 -30.54
N LYS A 88 -4.42 26.03 -29.76
CA LYS A 88 -4.48 27.51 -29.76
C LYS A 88 -3.38 28.15 -30.59
N ARG A 89 -2.24 27.47 -30.78
CA ARG A 89 -1.00 28.08 -31.33
C ARG A 89 -0.72 27.70 -32.79
N GLY A 90 -1.49 26.78 -33.36
CA GLY A 90 -1.47 26.52 -34.80
C GLY A 90 -0.35 25.58 -35.26
N PRO A 91 -0.21 25.40 -36.58
CA PRO A 91 0.70 24.41 -37.18
C PRO A 91 2.17 24.57 -36.78
N ARG A 92 2.62 25.80 -36.48
CA ARG A 92 4.02 26.05 -36.10
C ARG A 92 4.43 25.32 -34.83
N LEU A 93 3.56 25.27 -33.82
CA LEU A 93 3.82 24.51 -32.59
C LEU A 93 3.78 23.00 -32.87
N ALA A 94 2.77 22.55 -33.63
CA ALA A 94 2.62 21.15 -33.98
C ALA A 94 3.83 20.60 -34.75
N ASN A 95 4.36 21.35 -35.71
CA ASN A 95 5.62 21.02 -36.42
C ASN A 95 6.82 20.93 -35.47
N SER A 96 6.91 21.83 -34.48
CA SER A 96 7.98 21.79 -33.48
C SER A 96 7.91 20.54 -32.62
N ILE A 97 6.71 20.18 -32.15
CA ILE A 97 6.50 18.95 -31.37
C ILE A 97 6.84 17.73 -32.25
N ASN A 98 6.38 17.70 -33.50
CA ASN A 98 6.64 16.56 -34.38
C ASN A 98 8.14 16.33 -34.64
N ALA A 99 8.91 17.41 -34.76
CA ALA A 99 10.35 17.33 -34.95
C ALA A 99 11.11 16.80 -33.71
N GLN A 100 10.54 16.94 -32.51
CA GLN A 100 11.21 16.66 -31.22
C GLN A 100 10.54 15.53 -30.43
N LYS A 101 9.54 14.86 -31.01
CA LYS A 101 8.69 13.87 -30.31
C LYS A 101 9.48 12.72 -29.68
N ASN A 102 10.54 12.25 -30.34
CA ASN A 102 11.39 11.17 -29.84
C ASN A 102 12.24 11.62 -28.65
N ASP A 103 12.79 12.82 -28.68
CA ASP A 103 13.58 13.37 -27.58
C ASP A 103 12.71 13.61 -26.33
N ILE A 104 11.46 14.03 -26.54
CA ILE A 104 10.47 14.22 -25.46
C ILE A 104 10.18 12.88 -24.77
N LEU A 105 9.98 11.82 -25.55
CA LEU A 105 9.80 10.46 -25.03
C LEU A 105 11.06 9.94 -24.34
N GLN A 106 12.24 10.13 -24.94
CA GLN A 106 13.49 9.69 -24.33
C GLN A 106 13.73 10.41 -22.99
N ARG A 107 13.37 11.69 -22.88
CA ARG A 107 13.50 12.43 -21.62
C ARG A 107 12.58 11.88 -20.54
N GLU A 108 11.33 11.58 -20.88
CA GLU A 108 10.38 10.91 -19.98
C GLU A 108 10.98 9.60 -19.43
N LEU A 109 11.44 8.71 -20.32
CA LEU A 109 11.94 7.40 -19.91
C LEU A 109 13.15 7.52 -18.97
N ASN A 110 14.02 8.50 -19.23
CA ASN A 110 15.17 8.78 -18.35
C ASN A 110 14.74 9.29 -16.97
N LEU A 111 13.74 10.18 -16.90
CA LEU A 111 13.24 10.73 -15.64
C LEU A 111 12.49 9.69 -14.80
N LEU A 112 11.88 8.69 -15.43
CA LEU A 112 11.12 7.66 -14.74
C LEU A 112 11.98 6.56 -14.08
N LYS A 113 13.26 6.44 -14.47
CA LYS A 113 14.10 5.29 -14.13
C LYS A 113 14.17 4.97 -12.63
N ASP A 114 14.40 5.98 -11.80
CA ASP A 114 14.72 5.83 -10.38
C ASP A 114 13.48 5.86 -9.46
N PHE A 115 12.27 5.96 -10.03
CA PHE A 115 11.04 5.91 -9.25
C PHE A 115 10.71 4.46 -8.84
N ASN A 116 10.12 4.29 -7.65
CA ASN A 116 9.52 3.01 -7.26
C ASN A 116 8.30 2.68 -8.13
N ILE A 117 7.85 1.43 -8.09
CA ILE A 117 6.79 0.95 -8.99
C ILE A 117 5.44 1.66 -8.78
N LYS A 118 5.12 2.03 -7.54
CA LYS A 118 3.91 2.79 -7.19
C LYS A 118 3.91 4.17 -7.85
N ASP A 119 5.03 4.88 -7.78
CA ASP A 119 5.18 6.18 -8.41
C ASP A 119 5.22 6.07 -9.94
N LYS A 120 5.90 5.05 -10.47
CA LYS A 120 5.91 4.76 -11.91
C LYS A 120 4.50 4.57 -12.46
N ILE A 121 3.66 3.75 -11.83
CA ILE A 121 2.26 3.53 -12.24
C ILE A 121 1.50 4.86 -12.39
N ASN A 122 1.59 5.74 -11.40
CA ASN A 122 0.89 7.02 -11.43
C ASN A 122 1.39 7.93 -12.57
N LYS A 123 2.71 7.99 -12.75
CA LYS A 123 3.35 8.86 -13.73
C LYS A 123 3.14 8.40 -15.16
N TYR A 124 3.25 7.10 -15.43
CA TYR A 124 2.91 6.52 -16.74
C TYR A 124 1.47 6.84 -17.14
N LYS A 125 0.51 6.75 -16.20
CA LYS A 125 -0.90 7.13 -16.45
C LYS A 125 -1.05 8.61 -16.77
N GLN A 126 -0.37 9.49 -16.05
CA GLN A 126 -0.41 10.94 -16.30
C GLN A 126 0.12 11.25 -17.70
N ILE A 127 1.30 10.72 -18.05
CA ILE A 127 1.93 11.01 -19.34
C ILE A 127 1.13 10.41 -20.50
N SER A 128 0.64 9.17 -20.36
CA SER A 128 -0.26 8.54 -21.34
C SER A 128 -1.48 9.43 -21.64
N ALA A 129 -2.11 9.98 -20.61
CA ALA A 129 -3.25 10.90 -20.79
C ALA A 129 -2.85 12.18 -21.52
N GLN A 130 -1.67 12.77 -21.22
CA GLN A 130 -1.18 13.94 -21.93
C GLN A 130 -0.84 13.62 -23.40
N TYR A 131 -0.27 12.45 -23.68
CA TYR A 131 0.03 12.02 -25.04
C TYR A 131 -1.26 11.80 -25.85
N ALA A 132 -2.27 11.18 -25.26
CA ALA A 132 -3.59 11.05 -25.88
C ALA A 132 -4.21 12.43 -26.19
N LEU A 133 -4.07 13.40 -25.28
CA LEU A 133 -4.54 14.77 -25.48
C LEU A 133 -3.76 15.50 -26.61
N ILE A 134 -2.44 15.30 -26.70
CA ILE A 134 -1.63 15.83 -27.81
C ILE A 134 -2.11 15.26 -29.15
N ALA A 135 -2.33 13.94 -29.23
CA ALA A 135 -2.84 13.28 -30.43
C ALA A 135 -4.24 13.80 -30.82
N GLN A 136 -5.14 13.97 -29.85
CA GLN A 136 -6.45 14.56 -30.11
C GLN A 136 -6.35 15.98 -30.65
N ASN A 137 -5.49 16.81 -30.04
CA ASN A 137 -5.33 18.21 -30.40
C ASN A 137 -4.58 18.41 -31.73
N SER A 138 -3.73 17.46 -32.15
CA SER A 138 -3.03 17.51 -33.44
C SER A 138 -3.93 17.23 -34.64
N LYS A 139 -5.05 16.49 -34.48
CA LYS A 139 -6.01 16.18 -35.56
C LYS A 139 -6.51 17.42 -36.28
N LYS A 140 -6.68 18.53 -35.57
CA LYS A 140 -7.09 19.85 -36.13
C LYS A 140 -6.15 20.36 -37.22
N TYR A 141 -4.89 19.95 -37.20
CA TYR A 141 -3.84 20.44 -38.12
C TYR A 141 -3.52 19.47 -39.25
N LYS A 142 -4.25 18.34 -39.36
CA LYS A 142 -4.03 17.30 -40.39
C LYS A 142 -2.57 16.81 -40.43
N MET A 143 -1.98 16.64 -39.24
CA MET A 143 -0.63 16.11 -39.08
C MET A 143 -0.72 14.64 -38.69
N ASP A 144 -0.85 13.77 -39.69
CA ASP A 144 -1.10 12.34 -39.48
C ASP A 144 0.05 11.68 -38.71
N ASP A 145 1.31 11.96 -39.07
CA ASP A 145 2.50 11.43 -38.39
C ASP A 145 2.56 11.81 -36.89
N LEU A 146 2.26 13.07 -36.54
CA LEU A 146 2.22 13.52 -35.14
C LEU A 146 1.08 12.84 -34.38
N THR A 147 -0.09 12.77 -35.02
CA THR A 147 -1.30 12.21 -34.43
C THR A 147 -1.13 10.72 -34.16
N SER A 148 -0.71 9.96 -35.17
CA SER A 148 -0.48 8.51 -35.07
C SER A 148 0.62 8.20 -34.06
N TYR A 149 1.71 8.97 -34.03
CA TYR A 149 2.78 8.77 -33.06
C TYR A 149 2.28 8.88 -31.61
N TYR A 150 1.64 9.99 -31.24
CA TYR A 150 1.19 10.18 -29.86
C TYR A 150 -0.01 9.28 -29.51
N GLU A 151 -0.85 8.91 -30.49
CA GLU A 151 -1.94 7.94 -30.29
C GLU A 151 -1.38 6.54 -30.00
N GLU A 152 -0.37 6.09 -30.75
CA GLU A 152 0.35 4.83 -30.49
C GLU A 152 1.07 4.89 -29.14
N LYS A 153 1.90 5.91 -28.91
CA LYS A 153 2.72 5.99 -27.68
C LYS A 153 1.89 6.13 -26.41
N SER A 154 0.74 6.79 -26.46
CA SER A 154 -0.17 6.83 -25.30
C SER A 154 -0.59 5.44 -24.83
N LYS A 155 -0.72 4.47 -25.75
CA LYS A 155 -1.08 3.08 -25.44
C LYS A 155 0.16 2.25 -25.08
N THR A 156 1.20 2.30 -25.91
CA THR A 156 2.46 1.58 -25.68
C THR A 156 3.08 1.89 -24.32
N LEU A 157 2.97 3.14 -23.84
CA LEU A 157 3.44 3.51 -22.49
C LEU A 157 2.79 2.67 -21.37
N LEU A 158 1.52 2.31 -21.50
CA LEU A 158 0.79 1.55 -20.50
C LEU A 158 0.86 0.05 -20.76
N ASP A 159 0.64 -0.36 -22.01
CA ASP A 159 0.48 -1.76 -22.40
C ASP A 159 1.83 -2.50 -22.47
N GLU A 160 2.90 -1.80 -22.85
CA GLU A 160 4.24 -2.37 -23.01
C GLU A 160 5.22 -1.85 -21.96
N ASN A 161 5.44 -0.54 -21.88
CA ASN A 161 6.48 0.01 -21.00
C ASN A 161 6.16 -0.19 -19.51
N LEU A 162 4.99 0.22 -19.04
CA LEU A 162 4.61 0.01 -17.63
C LEU A 162 4.45 -1.47 -17.29
N SER A 163 3.94 -2.28 -18.22
CA SER A 163 3.87 -3.74 -18.06
C SER A 163 5.26 -4.36 -17.86
N ALA A 164 6.26 -3.92 -18.64
CA ALA A 164 7.65 -4.34 -18.48
C ALA A 164 8.26 -3.88 -17.15
N GLU A 165 7.96 -2.67 -16.69
CA GLU A 165 8.41 -2.17 -15.37
C GLU A 165 7.80 -2.98 -14.21
N ILE A 166 6.51 -3.33 -14.28
CA ILE A 166 5.85 -4.19 -13.29
C ILE A 166 6.47 -5.60 -13.30
N SER A 167 6.77 -6.13 -14.49
CA SER A 167 7.42 -7.44 -14.63
C SER A 167 8.83 -7.42 -14.05
N ALA A 168 9.62 -6.39 -14.38
CA ALA A 168 10.96 -6.20 -13.84
C ALA A 168 10.95 -6.02 -12.32
N TYR A 169 10.00 -5.25 -11.77
CA TYR A 169 9.79 -5.17 -10.32
C TYR A 169 9.56 -6.57 -9.73
N SER A 170 8.61 -7.33 -10.30
CA SER A 170 8.23 -8.65 -9.80
C SER A 170 9.39 -9.66 -9.83
N GLU A 171 10.27 -9.57 -10.83
CA GLU A 171 11.44 -10.45 -10.99
C GLU A 171 12.60 -10.13 -10.05
N ASN A 172 12.69 -8.89 -9.55
CA ASN A 172 13.83 -8.40 -8.78
C ASN A 172 13.47 -8.03 -7.32
N THR A 173 12.30 -8.46 -6.85
CA THR A 173 11.79 -8.16 -5.50
C THR A 173 11.80 -9.42 -4.64
N ASP A 174 12.26 -9.29 -3.40
CA ASP A 174 12.29 -10.39 -2.41
C ASP A 174 10.97 -10.54 -1.61
N PHE A 175 10.06 -9.57 -1.78
CA PHE A 175 8.72 -9.50 -1.19
C PHE A 175 8.73 -9.46 0.34
N ASP A 176 9.04 -8.30 0.88
CA ASP A 176 8.97 -7.98 2.31
C ASP A 176 7.72 -7.16 2.69
N GLU A 177 7.55 -6.81 3.96
CA GLU A 177 6.41 -6.00 4.43
C GLU A 177 6.29 -4.63 3.73
N ASN A 178 7.40 -4.01 3.32
CA ASN A 178 7.40 -2.72 2.64
C ASN A 178 6.83 -2.82 1.22
N ASP A 179 6.93 -4.01 0.60
CA ASP A 179 6.44 -4.27 -0.75
C ASP A 179 4.92 -4.41 -0.83
N VAL A 180 4.21 -4.52 0.30
CA VAL A 180 2.74 -4.58 0.36
C VAL A 180 2.11 -3.39 -0.36
N ASP A 181 2.65 -2.20 -0.13
CA ASP A 181 2.14 -0.95 -0.69
C ASP A 181 2.33 -0.88 -2.22
N PHE A 182 3.42 -1.46 -2.70
CA PHE A 182 3.75 -1.58 -4.13
C PHE A 182 2.85 -2.60 -4.82
N VAL A 183 2.65 -3.78 -4.21
CA VAL A 183 1.74 -4.81 -4.70
C VAL A 183 0.30 -4.31 -4.73
N ASN A 184 -0.14 -3.60 -3.69
CA ASN A 184 -1.48 -2.98 -3.67
C ASN A 184 -1.66 -1.98 -4.82
N SER A 185 -0.62 -1.22 -5.14
CA SER A 185 -0.63 -0.26 -6.26
C SER A 185 -0.72 -0.97 -7.61
N ILE A 186 0.03 -2.08 -7.79
CA ILE A 186 -0.05 -2.93 -8.98
C ILE A 186 -1.44 -3.54 -9.12
N VAL A 187 -2.01 -4.10 -8.04
CA VAL A 187 -3.36 -4.68 -8.04
C VAL A 187 -4.41 -3.64 -8.39
N SER A 188 -4.33 -2.46 -7.77
CA SER A 188 -5.24 -1.36 -8.08
C SER A 188 -5.15 -0.94 -9.54
N TYR A 189 -3.95 -0.90 -10.13
CA TYR A 189 -3.77 -0.57 -11.55
C TYR A 189 -4.29 -1.68 -12.47
N ALA A 190 -3.92 -2.93 -12.20
CA ALA A 190 -4.33 -4.09 -12.99
C ALA A 190 -5.86 -4.18 -13.09
N ASN A 191 -6.58 -3.91 -11.99
CA ASN A 191 -8.04 -3.89 -11.97
C ASN A 191 -8.68 -2.80 -12.83
N THR A 192 -7.91 -1.81 -13.31
CA THR A 192 -8.39 -0.78 -14.26
C THR A 192 -8.17 -1.16 -15.72
N THR A 193 -7.41 -2.22 -16.01
CA THR A 193 -7.14 -2.69 -17.38
C THR A 193 -8.22 -3.67 -17.84
N SER A 194 -8.29 -3.92 -19.15
CA SER A 194 -9.23 -4.91 -19.71
C SER A 194 -8.85 -6.36 -19.40
N ASN A 195 -7.61 -6.62 -19.02
CA ASN A 195 -7.11 -7.94 -18.68
C ASN A 195 -6.20 -7.87 -17.43
N PRO A 196 -6.77 -7.80 -16.22
CA PRO A 196 -5.98 -7.72 -14.99
C PRO A 196 -5.01 -8.91 -14.83
N GLU A 197 -5.41 -10.09 -15.30
CA GLU A 197 -4.65 -11.34 -15.16
C GLU A 197 -3.29 -11.30 -15.88
N SER A 198 -3.14 -10.53 -16.97
CA SER A 198 -1.85 -10.41 -17.66
C SER A 198 -0.79 -9.71 -16.83
N LEU A 199 -1.18 -8.93 -15.81
CA LEU A 199 -0.26 -8.29 -14.88
C LEU A 199 -0.16 -9.07 -13.56
N LEU A 200 -1.28 -9.61 -13.07
CA LEU A 200 -1.33 -10.28 -11.77
C LEU A 200 -0.76 -11.70 -11.79
N ASN A 201 -0.98 -12.48 -12.84
CA ASN A 201 -0.49 -13.87 -12.87
C ASN A 201 1.04 -13.93 -12.85
N PRO A 202 1.78 -13.15 -13.65
CA PRO A 202 3.24 -13.11 -13.57
C PRO A 202 3.75 -12.70 -12.18
N LEU A 203 3.14 -11.68 -11.56
CA LEU A 203 3.48 -11.26 -10.19
C LEU A 203 3.30 -12.42 -9.20
N ILE A 204 2.16 -13.09 -9.25
CA ILE A 204 1.85 -14.24 -8.39
C ILE A 204 2.83 -15.39 -8.63
N GLU A 205 3.19 -15.66 -9.87
CA GLU A 205 4.20 -16.67 -10.21
C GLU A 205 5.56 -16.34 -9.59
N GLN A 206 5.98 -15.08 -9.59
CA GLN A 206 7.25 -14.67 -8.96
C GLN A 206 7.19 -14.81 -7.44
N ILE A 207 6.11 -14.36 -6.78
CA ILE A 207 5.91 -14.53 -5.33
C ILE A 207 5.97 -16.02 -4.96
N ASN A 208 5.35 -16.88 -5.76
CA ASN A 208 5.29 -18.33 -5.50
C ASN A 208 6.60 -19.08 -5.72
N LYS A 209 7.66 -18.43 -6.23
CA LYS A 209 9.00 -19.02 -6.25
C LYS A 209 9.63 -19.07 -4.86
N PHE A 210 9.19 -18.20 -3.96
CA PHE A 210 9.68 -18.16 -2.59
C PHE A 210 8.98 -19.21 -1.72
N SER A 211 9.69 -19.69 -0.70
CA SER A 211 9.15 -20.71 0.19
C SER A 211 8.34 -20.06 1.32
N TYR A 212 7.02 -20.30 1.32
CA TYR A 212 6.11 -19.94 2.42
C TYR A 212 6.43 -20.62 3.76
N SER A 213 7.28 -21.66 3.73
CA SER A 213 7.67 -22.42 4.92
C SER A 213 9.02 -22.00 5.50
N TYR A 214 9.85 -21.27 4.75
CA TYR A 214 11.22 -20.93 5.14
C TYR A 214 11.58 -19.45 5.01
N ASN A 215 10.83 -18.66 4.23
CA ASN A 215 11.08 -17.23 4.07
C ASN A 215 10.22 -16.43 5.07
N LEU A 216 10.88 -15.83 6.08
CA LEU A 216 10.21 -14.99 7.09
C LEU A 216 9.65 -13.70 6.48
N ASP A 217 10.36 -13.07 5.55
CA ASP A 217 9.93 -11.81 4.94
C ASP A 217 8.66 -12.03 4.12
N LEU A 218 8.60 -13.12 3.34
CA LEU A 218 7.39 -13.54 2.63
C LEU A 218 6.24 -13.85 3.59
N PHE A 219 6.53 -14.49 4.73
CA PHE A 219 5.52 -14.77 5.75
C PHE A 219 4.89 -13.47 6.26
N LYS A 220 5.74 -12.50 6.64
CA LYS A 220 5.29 -11.20 7.14
C LYS A 220 4.57 -10.38 6.07
N PHE A 221 5.11 -10.35 4.85
CA PHE A 221 4.45 -9.78 3.67
C PHE A 221 3.04 -10.35 3.51
N THR A 222 2.89 -11.68 3.51
CA THR A 222 1.60 -12.36 3.35
C THR A 222 0.60 -11.98 4.44
N LYS A 223 1.07 -11.83 5.69
CA LYS A 223 0.25 -11.41 6.84
C LYS A 223 -0.17 -9.95 6.76
N ALA A 224 0.66 -9.09 6.19
CA ALA A 224 0.38 -7.67 6.01
C ALA A 224 -0.53 -7.38 4.80
N LEU A 225 -0.76 -8.34 3.89
CA LEU A 225 -1.71 -8.18 2.79
C LEU A 225 -3.16 -8.06 3.32
N GLU A 226 -3.94 -7.20 2.68
CA GLU A 226 -5.36 -7.01 3.00
C GLU A 226 -6.25 -7.52 1.87
N LYS A 227 -7.35 -8.20 2.21
CA LYS A 227 -8.24 -8.84 1.23
C LYS A 227 -8.85 -7.86 0.22
N ASP A 228 -9.23 -6.67 0.66
CA ASP A 228 -9.86 -5.62 -0.14
C ASP A 228 -8.86 -4.86 -1.02
N LYS A 229 -7.60 -4.73 -0.59
CA LYS A 229 -6.55 -4.04 -1.36
C LYS A 229 -5.79 -4.96 -2.30
N SER A 230 -5.34 -6.12 -1.82
CA SER A 230 -4.43 -7.00 -2.57
C SER A 230 -5.16 -8.11 -3.34
N GLY A 231 -6.48 -8.28 -3.12
CA GLY A 231 -7.37 -9.07 -3.97
C GLY A 231 -6.89 -10.50 -4.26
N LEU A 232 -6.60 -10.79 -5.53
CA LEU A 232 -6.15 -12.12 -5.97
C LEU A 232 -4.80 -12.52 -5.35
N VAL A 233 -3.88 -11.57 -5.15
CA VAL A 233 -2.58 -11.82 -4.52
C VAL A 233 -2.77 -12.24 -3.07
N TYR A 234 -3.61 -11.52 -2.32
CA TYR A 234 -3.99 -11.89 -0.95
C TYR A 234 -4.52 -13.32 -0.89
N LYS A 235 -5.47 -13.66 -1.77
CA LYS A 235 -6.10 -14.97 -1.79
C LYS A 235 -5.06 -16.08 -2.02
N ASN A 236 -4.22 -15.91 -3.05
CA ASN A 236 -3.21 -16.91 -3.39
C ASN A 236 -2.18 -17.11 -2.26
N CYS A 237 -1.61 -16.01 -1.74
CA CYS A 237 -0.58 -16.08 -0.69
C CYS A 237 -1.14 -16.70 0.60
N ASN A 238 -2.35 -16.30 1.01
CA ASN A 238 -2.97 -16.85 2.22
C ASN A 238 -3.38 -18.32 2.06
N GLU A 239 -3.86 -18.74 0.89
CA GLU A 239 -4.12 -20.15 0.62
C GLU A 239 -2.84 -20.98 0.71
N LYS A 240 -1.73 -20.50 0.13
CA LYS A 240 -0.43 -21.16 0.18
C LYS A 240 0.18 -21.21 1.58
N LEU A 241 0.12 -20.11 2.31
CA LEU A 241 0.58 -20.06 3.69
C LEU A 241 -0.24 -21.00 4.59
N LYS A 242 -1.57 -21.01 4.42
CA LYS A 242 -2.44 -21.92 5.16
C LYS A 242 -2.14 -23.38 4.81
N GLU A 243 -1.97 -23.72 3.53
CA GLU A 243 -1.56 -25.06 3.08
C GLU A 243 -0.22 -25.45 3.72
N ALA A 244 0.74 -24.53 3.83
CA ALA A 244 2.02 -24.76 4.47
C ALA A 244 1.86 -25.11 5.96
N ILE A 245 1.11 -24.31 6.72
CA ILE A 245 0.95 -24.46 8.18
C ILE A 245 0.02 -25.62 8.55
N THR A 246 -1.01 -25.90 7.76
CA THR A 246 -1.99 -26.97 8.07
C THR A 246 -1.58 -28.34 7.55
N SER A 247 -0.54 -28.41 6.71
CA SER A 247 0.03 -29.68 6.32
C SER A 247 0.68 -30.37 7.51
N GLN A 248 0.29 -31.62 7.73
CA GLN A 248 0.87 -32.49 8.76
C GLN A 248 2.29 -32.94 8.42
N GLU A 249 2.78 -32.65 7.20
CA GLU A 249 4.08 -33.12 6.69
C GLU A 249 5.04 -31.99 6.35
N ASN A 250 4.53 -30.78 6.07
CA ASN A 250 5.38 -29.66 5.68
C ASN A 250 6.23 -29.20 6.85
N ARG A 251 7.48 -28.81 6.56
CA ARG A 251 8.42 -28.30 7.55
C ARG A 251 8.41 -26.78 7.56
N ILE A 252 7.90 -26.16 8.61
CA ILE A 252 7.89 -24.70 8.81
C ILE A 252 9.10 -24.30 9.64
N SER A 253 10.00 -23.48 9.10
CA SER A 253 11.26 -23.10 9.75
C SER A 253 11.09 -22.59 11.18
N ASN A 254 12.07 -22.89 12.04
CA ASN A 254 12.09 -22.45 13.43
C ASN A 254 11.98 -20.93 13.56
N VAL A 255 12.53 -20.17 12.60
CA VAL A 255 12.48 -18.71 12.61
C VAL A 255 11.03 -18.21 12.46
N ILE A 256 10.25 -18.81 11.56
CA ILE A 256 8.83 -18.49 11.40
C ILE A 256 8.03 -18.91 12.63
N LEU A 257 8.27 -20.12 13.15
CA LEU A 257 7.57 -20.60 14.35
C LEU A 257 7.86 -19.72 15.58
N SER A 258 9.11 -19.29 15.76
CA SER A 258 9.50 -18.37 16.83
C SER A 258 8.81 -17.02 16.66
N TYR A 259 8.80 -16.48 15.44
CA TYR A 259 8.07 -15.25 15.13
C TYR A 259 6.58 -15.36 15.48
N MET A 260 5.92 -16.47 15.12
CA MET A 260 4.51 -16.70 15.45
C MET A 260 4.26 -16.80 16.95
N LEU A 261 5.15 -17.45 17.72
CA LEU A 261 5.07 -17.54 19.17
C LEU A 261 5.19 -16.16 19.85
N GLU A 262 5.97 -15.25 19.27
CA GLU A 262 6.19 -13.89 19.77
C GLU A 262 5.08 -12.89 19.38
N ASN A 263 4.27 -13.20 18.36
CA ASN A 263 3.31 -12.26 17.75
C ASN A 263 1.84 -12.75 17.82
N ASP A 264 1.39 -13.20 18.99
CA ASP A 264 0.00 -13.59 19.28
C ASP A 264 -0.58 -14.72 18.39
N GLU A 265 0.27 -15.51 17.72
CA GLU A 265 -0.14 -16.66 16.87
C GLU A 265 0.21 -18.02 17.50
N LYS A 266 0.36 -18.05 18.81
CA LYS A 266 0.77 -19.24 19.59
C LYS A 266 -0.08 -20.47 19.32
N GLU A 267 -1.40 -20.32 19.30
CA GLU A 267 -2.36 -21.41 19.04
C GLU A 267 -2.12 -22.11 17.69
N ALA A 268 -1.73 -21.36 16.67
CA ALA A 268 -1.42 -21.93 15.37
C ALA A 268 -0.15 -22.79 15.42
N VAL A 269 0.85 -22.38 16.21
CA VAL A 269 2.09 -23.14 16.45
C VAL A 269 1.80 -24.40 17.25
N TYR A 270 0.99 -24.31 18.31
CA TYR A 270 0.59 -25.48 19.10
C TYR A 270 -0.16 -26.50 18.25
N SER A 271 -1.13 -26.03 17.45
CA SER A 271 -1.87 -26.87 16.51
C SER A 271 -0.95 -27.51 15.47
N TYR A 272 0.02 -26.76 14.93
CA TYR A 272 0.98 -27.30 13.97
C TYR A 272 1.83 -28.40 14.60
N ILE A 273 2.44 -28.14 15.76
CA ILE A 273 3.28 -29.10 16.48
C ILE A 273 2.46 -30.34 16.88
N THR A 274 1.23 -30.18 17.36
CA THR A 274 0.38 -31.31 17.79
C THR A 274 0.08 -32.28 16.65
N ASN A 275 -0.05 -31.78 15.42
CA ASN A 275 -0.47 -32.56 14.25
C ASN A 275 0.68 -33.01 13.33
N LEU A 276 1.92 -32.63 13.63
CA LEU A 276 3.08 -32.92 12.78
C LEU A 276 3.39 -34.43 12.74
N GLN A 277 3.40 -35.03 11.54
CA GLN A 277 3.67 -36.45 11.30
C GLN A 277 5.13 -36.76 10.99
N SER A 278 5.91 -35.75 10.59
CA SER A 278 7.33 -35.92 10.30
C SER A 278 8.15 -36.10 11.59
N SER A 279 8.44 -37.34 11.97
CA SER A 279 9.16 -37.68 13.21
C SER A 279 10.55 -37.02 13.29
N THR A 280 11.31 -37.02 12.20
CA THR A 280 12.63 -36.35 12.16
C THR A 280 12.48 -34.86 12.41
N TYR A 281 11.50 -34.21 11.79
CA TYR A 281 11.34 -32.77 11.97
C TYR A 281 10.80 -32.42 13.36
N LEU A 282 9.87 -33.22 13.88
CA LEU A 282 9.39 -33.06 15.24
C LEU A 282 10.51 -33.24 16.27
N GLN A 283 11.46 -34.16 16.03
CA GLN A 283 12.66 -34.31 16.86
C GLN A 283 13.53 -33.04 16.83
N ASP A 284 13.72 -32.43 15.66
CA ASP A 284 14.46 -31.18 15.54
C ASP A 284 13.74 -30.04 16.29
N LEU A 285 12.42 -29.92 16.13
CA LEU A 285 11.61 -28.94 16.86
C LEU A 285 11.67 -29.15 18.37
N TYR A 286 11.62 -30.40 18.84
CA TYR A 286 11.76 -30.75 20.24
C TYR A 286 13.05 -30.18 20.84
N HIS A 287 14.19 -30.35 20.16
CA HIS A 287 15.46 -29.83 20.65
C HIS A 287 15.52 -28.30 20.70
N ASN A 288 14.76 -27.62 19.83
CA ASN A 288 14.77 -26.17 19.70
C ASN A 288 13.73 -25.48 20.61
N PHE A 289 12.60 -26.11 20.90
CA PHE A 289 11.45 -25.46 21.54
C PHE A 289 11.01 -26.09 22.87
N PHE A 290 11.06 -27.41 23.00
CA PHE A 290 10.53 -28.09 24.19
C PHE A 290 11.36 -27.75 25.44
N ALA A 291 10.67 -27.34 26.52
CA ALA A 291 11.26 -26.90 27.78
C ALA A 291 12.30 -25.78 27.63
N LYS A 292 12.22 -24.98 26.55
CA LYS A 292 13.11 -23.83 26.30
C LYS A 292 12.48 -22.50 26.68
N THR A 293 11.18 -22.48 26.91
CA THR A 293 10.41 -21.29 27.29
C THR A 293 9.53 -21.63 28.49
N GLU A 294 8.94 -20.62 29.14
CA GLU A 294 7.96 -20.81 30.23
C GLU A 294 6.54 -21.15 29.69
N ASP A 295 6.42 -21.41 28.39
CA ASP A 295 5.17 -21.66 27.70
C ASP A 295 4.77 -23.13 27.81
N ILE A 296 3.99 -23.46 28.86
CA ILE A 296 3.55 -24.84 29.11
C ILE A 296 2.67 -25.39 27.98
N ASP A 297 1.90 -24.54 27.30
CA ASP A 297 1.02 -24.98 26.21
C ASP A 297 1.82 -25.46 25.00
N LEU A 298 2.96 -24.82 24.73
CA LEU A 298 3.93 -25.30 23.74
C LEU A 298 4.46 -26.69 24.10
N ASP A 299 4.85 -26.90 25.35
CA ASP A 299 5.37 -28.18 25.82
C ASP A 299 4.28 -29.28 25.75
N LEU A 300 3.05 -28.93 26.13
CA LEU A 300 1.90 -29.84 26.04
C LEU A 300 1.53 -30.18 24.60
N ALA A 301 1.75 -29.28 23.62
CA ALA A 301 1.58 -29.58 22.21
C ALA A 301 2.54 -30.70 21.72
N PHE A 302 3.79 -30.72 22.22
CA PHE A 302 4.72 -31.83 21.95
C PHE A 302 4.26 -33.15 22.58
N VAL A 303 3.73 -33.10 23.80
CA VAL A 303 3.19 -34.28 24.50
C VAL A 303 1.96 -34.85 23.79
N ALA A 304 1.08 -33.95 23.32
CA ALA A 304 -0.14 -34.32 22.61
C ALA A 304 0.13 -35.00 21.25
N ASN A 305 1.27 -34.74 20.60
CA ASN A 305 1.57 -35.26 19.27
C ASN A 305 1.85 -36.78 19.27
N GLU A 306 1.00 -37.55 18.57
CA GLU A 306 1.07 -39.03 18.46
C GLU A 306 2.34 -39.58 17.78
N THR A 307 3.03 -38.76 16.99
CA THR A 307 4.25 -39.11 16.28
C THR A 307 5.37 -39.45 17.27
N LYS A 308 5.92 -40.66 17.12
CA LYS A 308 6.96 -41.16 18.02
C LYS A 308 8.31 -40.50 17.72
N ILE A 309 8.86 -39.84 18.74
CA ILE A 309 10.21 -39.28 18.74
C ILE A 309 10.96 -39.69 20.02
N GLN A 310 12.29 -39.57 20.01
CA GLN A 310 13.11 -39.78 21.19
C GLN A 310 13.02 -38.53 22.10
N SER A 311 12.12 -38.60 23.07
CA SER A 311 11.79 -37.50 23.98
C SER A 311 11.91 -37.94 25.44
N ASP A 312 12.15 -36.98 26.33
CA ASP A 312 12.09 -37.15 27.78
C ASP A 312 11.03 -36.21 28.37
N TYR A 313 9.79 -36.33 27.86
CA TYR A 313 8.67 -35.50 28.31
C TYR A 313 8.34 -35.73 29.78
N SER A 314 8.44 -36.99 30.24
CA SER A 314 7.99 -37.45 31.55
C SER A 314 8.63 -36.65 32.69
N ASN A 315 9.96 -36.57 32.69
CA ASN A 315 10.70 -35.88 33.74
C ASN A 315 10.38 -34.38 33.80
N HIS A 316 10.28 -33.71 32.63
CA HIS A 316 9.92 -32.30 32.57
C HIS A 316 8.53 -32.03 33.12
N ILE A 317 7.52 -32.81 32.70
CA ILE A 317 6.13 -32.62 33.15
C ILE A 317 6.00 -32.91 34.66
N ASP A 318 6.65 -33.95 35.17
CA ASP A 318 6.67 -34.25 36.62
C ASP A 318 7.32 -33.11 37.43
N CYS A 319 8.40 -32.50 36.93
CA CYS A 319 9.00 -31.31 37.52
C CYS A 319 8.02 -30.13 37.52
N GLN A 320 7.38 -29.83 36.38
CA GLN A 320 6.39 -28.74 36.29
C GLN A 320 5.24 -28.89 37.30
N ILE A 321 4.74 -30.11 37.49
CA ILE A 321 3.69 -30.40 38.48
C ILE A 321 4.23 -30.29 39.92
N THR A 322 5.46 -30.72 40.16
CA THR A 322 6.07 -30.71 41.49
C THR A 322 6.41 -29.30 41.95
N ASP A 323 7.00 -28.49 41.06
CA ASP A 323 7.43 -27.13 41.38
C ASP A 323 6.24 -26.19 41.58
N ASN A 324 5.16 -26.40 40.81
CA ASN A 324 3.94 -25.59 40.88
C ASN A 324 2.85 -26.21 41.78
N TRP A 325 3.24 -27.03 42.77
CA TRP A 325 2.29 -27.89 43.48
C TRP A 325 1.12 -27.22 44.21
N ARG A 326 1.21 -25.92 44.44
CA ARG A 326 0.17 -25.10 45.09
C ARG A 326 -0.81 -24.48 44.10
N ASP A 327 -0.47 -24.42 42.81
CA ASP A 327 -1.35 -23.87 41.78
C ASP A 327 -2.24 -24.97 41.20
N LEU A 328 -3.40 -25.16 41.82
CA LEU A 328 -4.36 -26.17 41.40
C LEU A 328 -4.91 -25.93 39.99
N THR A 329 -4.98 -24.67 39.54
CA THR A 329 -5.47 -24.35 38.20
C THR A 329 -4.46 -24.81 37.16
N TYR A 330 -3.19 -24.48 37.36
CA TYR A 330 -2.07 -24.88 36.49
C TYR A 330 -1.90 -26.41 36.44
N ILE A 331 -1.92 -27.09 37.59
CA ILE A 331 -1.78 -28.55 37.62
C ILE A 331 -2.96 -29.23 36.94
N ASN A 332 -4.19 -28.76 37.18
CA ASN A 332 -5.39 -29.29 36.53
C ASN A 332 -5.32 -29.13 35.00
N HIS A 333 -4.78 -28.01 34.52
CA HIS A 333 -4.57 -27.77 33.10
C HIS A 333 -3.62 -28.81 32.49
N ILE A 334 -2.45 -29.04 33.10
CA ILE A 334 -1.49 -30.05 32.66
C ILE A 334 -2.11 -31.45 32.68
N ILE A 335 -2.70 -31.87 33.81
CA ILE A 335 -3.20 -33.23 34.01
C ILE A 335 -4.39 -33.60 33.12
N LYS A 336 -5.17 -32.61 32.66
CA LYS A 336 -6.29 -32.82 31.73
C LYS A 336 -5.85 -32.80 30.26
N SER A 337 -4.59 -32.44 30.00
CA SER A 337 -4.09 -32.32 28.64
C SER A 337 -3.89 -33.69 27.97
N PRO A 338 -4.09 -33.78 26.65
CA PRO A 338 -3.95 -35.04 25.92
C PRO A 338 -2.59 -35.71 26.16
N ARG A 339 -2.61 -37.02 26.35
CA ARG A 339 -1.42 -37.89 26.43
C ARG A 339 -0.49 -37.67 27.62
N VAL A 340 -0.84 -36.79 28.57
CA VAL A 340 -0.07 -36.59 29.81
C VAL A 340 -0.08 -37.85 30.69
N LEU A 341 -1.23 -38.51 30.83
CA LEU A 341 -1.34 -39.78 31.58
C LEU A 341 -0.39 -40.86 31.04
N GLU A 342 -0.35 -41.01 29.72
CA GLU A 342 0.52 -41.96 29.02
C GLU A 342 2.01 -41.59 29.17
N THR A 343 2.30 -40.31 29.37
CA THR A 343 3.65 -39.75 29.45
C THR A 343 4.26 -39.85 30.86
N ILE A 344 3.52 -39.48 31.91
CA ILE A 344 4.00 -39.57 33.30
C ILE A 344 3.67 -40.92 33.96
N GLY A 345 2.73 -41.67 33.37
CA GLY A 345 2.30 -42.98 33.84
C GLY A 345 1.22 -42.93 34.93
N HIS A 346 0.48 -44.04 35.06
CA HIS A 346 -0.70 -44.15 35.94
C HIS A 346 -0.41 -43.87 37.42
N ILE A 347 0.76 -44.25 37.93
CA ILE A 347 1.11 -44.09 39.35
C ILE A 347 1.33 -42.61 39.66
N SER A 348 2.18 -41.93 38.88
CA SER A 348 2.44 -40.49 39.03
C SER A 348 1.14 -39.69 38.86
N TYR A 349 0.36 -40.01 37.82
CA TYR A 349 -0.93 -39.37 37.58
C TYR A 349 -1.90 -39.50 38.76
N ARG A 350 -2.04 -40.72 39.32
CA ARG A 350 -2.89 -40.96 40.50
C ARG A 350 -2.43 -40.17 41.71
N ASN A 351 -1.12 -40.14 41.98
CA ASN A 351 -0.56 -39.39 43.11
C ASN A 351 -0.86 -37.89 42.97
N VAL A 352 -0.81 -37.35 41.75
CA VAL A 352 -1.14 -35.96 41.49
C VAL A 352 -2.63 -35.69 41.73
N LEU A 353 -3.53 -36.57 41.26
CA LEU A 353 -4.98 -36.45 41.54
C LEU A 353 -5.31 -36.49 43.03
N GLU A 354 -4.74 -37.45 43.77
CA GLU A 354 -4.93 -37.54 45.23
C GLU A 354 -4.43 -36.28 45.95
N ARG A 355 -3.35 -35.65 45.43
CA ARG A 355 -2.84 -34.39 45.95
C ARG A 355 -3.79 -33.22 45.66
N ILE A 356 -4.32 -33.13 44.44
CA ILE A 356 -5.31 -32.11 44.05
C ILE A 356 -6.54 -32.20 44.96
N GLU A 357 -7.11 -33.40 45.11
CA GLU A 357 -8.31 -33.63 45.96
C GLU A 357 -8.07 -33.19 47.42
N ARG A 358 -6.90 -33.51 47.97
CA ARG A 358 -6.53 -33.08 49.32
C ARG A 358 -6.47 -31.56 49.45
N LEU A 359 -5.82 -30.90 48.48
CA LEU A 359 -5.63 -29.45 48.50
C LEU A 359 -6.95 -28.70 48.28
N GLU A 360 -7.83 -29.18 47.40
CA GLU A 360 -9.18 -28.62 47.20
C GLU A 360 -9.99 -28.69 48.49
N LYS A 361 -9.96 -29.83 49.19
CA LYS A 361 -10.63 -30.00 50.49
C LYS A 361 -10.07 -29.07 51.56
N ASP A 362 -8.75 -28.88 51.60
CA ASP A 362 -8.12 -27.94 52.53
C ASP A 362 -8.54 -26.50 52.22
N GLU A 363 -8.67 -26.13 50.94
CA GLU A 363 -9.13 -24.81 50.50
C GLU A 363 -10.59 -24.54 50.89
N GLU A 364 -11.49 -25.50 50.66
CA GLU A 364 -12.89 -25.44 51.10
C GLU A 364 -13.01 -25.31 52.62
N THR A 365 -12.22 -26.09 53.37
CA THR A 365 -12.21 -26.05 54.83
C THR A 365 -11.72 -24.69 55.34
N ASN A 366 -10.65 -24.16 54.74
CA ASN A 366 -10.13 -22.83 55.08
C ASN A 366 -11.14 -21.72 54.77
N LYS A 367 -11.87 -21.82 53.66
CA LYS A 367 -12.93 -20.88 53.31
C LYS A 367 -14.07 -20.91 54.34
N ALA A 368 -14.51 -22.09 54.75
CA ALA A 368 -15.53 -22.24 55.79
C ALA A 368 -15.07 -21.68 57.14
N ILE A 369 -13.80 -21.89 57.51
CA ILE A 369 -13.20 -21.31 58.73
C ILE A 369 -13.16 -19.78 58.63
N ALA A 370 -12.78 -19.22 57.48
CA ALA A 370 -12.72 -17.78 57.26
C ALA A 370 -14.11 -17.13 57.35
N GLU A 371 -15.13 -17.76 56.76
CA GLU A 371 -16.53 -17.32 56.88
C GLU A 371 -17.01 -17.39 58.33
N ALA A 372 -16.73 -18.48 59.05
CA ALA A 372 -17.06 -18.62 60.46
C ALA A 372 -16.36 -17.57 61.34
N LEU A 373 -15.07 -17.28 61.09
CA LEU A 373 -14.33 -16.22 61.76
C LEU A 373 -14.89 -14.83 61.48
N GLN A 374 -15.36 -14.58 60.25
CA GLN A 374 -16.01 -13.32 59.90
C GLN A 374 -17.34 -13.15 60.64
N VAL A 375 -18.16 -14.21 60.71
CA VAL A 375 -19.41 -14.23 61.48
C VAL A 375 -19.11 -14.01 62.97
N ALA A 376 -18.11 -14.70 63.52
CA ALA A 376 -17.70 -14.54 64.91
C ALA A 376 -17.26 -13.11 65.23
N ARG A 377 -16.45 -12.48 64.36
CA ARG A 377 -16.04 -11.07 64.51
C ARG A 377 -17.24 -10.12 64.46
N ARG A 378 -18.20 -10.33 63.55
CA ARG A 378 -19.43 -9.52 63.51
C ARG A 378 -20.26 -9.68 64.78
N ALA A 379 -20.39 -10.91 65.29
CA ALA A 379 -21.10 -11.17 66.55
C ALA A 379 -20.41 -10.50 67.74
N GLU A 380 -19.08 -10.51 67.79
CA GLU A 380 -18.29 -9.81 68.80
C GLU A 380 -18.49 -8.29 68.75
N THR A 381 -18.48 -7.68 67.55
CA THR A 381 -18.78 -6.25 67.38
C THR A 381 -20.17 -5.90 67.91
N ILE A 382 -21.20 -6.67 67.52
CA ILE A 382 -22.58 -6.45 67.98
C ILE A 382 -22.68 -6.61 69.50
N ALA A 383 -22.01 -7.60 70.08
CA ALA A 383 -22.00 -7.81 71.53
C ALA A 383 -21.33 -6.64 72.27
N ASN A 384 -20.24 -6.10 71.74
CA ASN A 384 -19.55 -4.94 72.30
C ASN A 384 -20.40 -3.66 72.20
N GLU A 385 -21.04 -3.41 71.05
CA GLU A 385 -22.00 -2.31 70.88
C GLU A 385 -23.18 -2.42 71.85
N ALA A 386 -23.77 -3.62 71.99
CA ALA A 386 -24.85 -3.86 72.95
C ALA A 386 -24.40 -3.62 74.40
N LYS A 387 -23.17 -3.98 74.74
CA LYS A 387 -22.57 -3.73 76.06
C LYS A 387 -22.31 -2.25 76.31
N GLU A 388 -21.91 -1.49 75.30
CA GLU A 388 -21.78 -0.02 75.40
C GLU A 388 -23.14 0.65 75.58
N ILE A 389 -24.15 0.26 74.80
CA ILE A 389 -25.53 0.74 74.96
C ILE A 389 -26.06 0.43 76.37
N ALA A 390 -25.80 -0.77 76.88
CA ALA A 390 -26.19 -1.18 78.23
C ALA A 390 -25.46 -0.41 79.34
N ARG A 391 -24.28 0.17 79.07
CA ARG A 391 -23.53 1.01 80.01
C ARG A 391 -23.91 2.50 79.94
N GLN A 392 -24.61 2.92 78.89
CA GLN A 392 -25.12 4.30 78.72
C GLN A 392 -26.54 4.51 79.27
N LYS A 393 -27.20 3.45 79.75
CA LYS A 393 -28.41 3.49 80.58
C LYS A 393 -28.02 3.35 82.05
#